data_AF-A0AA50KRF3-F1
#
_entry.id   AF-A0AA50KRF3-F1
#
_cell.length_a   1.000
_cell.length_b   1.000
_cell.length_c   1.000
_cell.angle_alpha   90.00
_cell.angle_beta   90.00
_cell.angle_gamma   90.00
#
_symmetry.space_group_name_H-M   'P 1'
#
loop_
_entity.id
_entity.type
_entity.pdbx_description
1 polymer ?
#
loop_
_entity_poly.entity_id
_entity_poly.type
_entity_poly.pdbx_seq_one_letter_code
_entity_poly.pdbx_strand_id
1 'polypeptide(L)'
;MTKRYECSRRHCRWTGTDDEKNRTTEKMDKLEITTLVCPKCGCDSFYELPDPAPSERADKANEWLRFIGDHGRRFFFHDGHYATLEQDARGRVWFVDYYSRRRIYTHTERKWRGFTSGGTLRGVVEVLRDYIRLGHQFNPGYFTHTRLSGGHIWGYSTEDMTAIRDEGVRLGIVTKPQEAAA
;
A
#
# COMPACT_ATOMS: atom_id res chain seq x y z
N MET A 1 -6.38 -16.22 -9.02
CA MET A 1 -5.56 -15.32 -8.18
C MET A 1 -4.42 -16.13 -7.58
N THR A 2 -3.22 -15.59 -7.52
CA THR A 2 -2.06 -16.28 -6.93
C THR A 2 -2.11 -16.16 -5.41
N LYS A 3 -2.04 -17.29 -4.70
CA LYS A 3 -2.04 -17.31 -3.23
C LYS A 3 -0.85 -16.52 -2.68
N ARG A 4 -1.09 -15.80 -1.59
CA ARG A 4 -0.05 -15.04 -0.88
C ARG A 4 0.16 -15.57 0.52
N TYR A 5 1.38 -15.43 0.98
CA TYR A 5 1.86 -16.00 2.23
C TYR A 5 2.58 -14.94 3.05
N GLU A 6 2.46 -15.02 4.37
CA GLU A 6 3.29 -14.29 5.32
C GLU A 6 4.20 -15.27 6.06
N CYS A 7 5.51 -15.04 6.07
CA CYS A 7 6.45 -15.81 6.88
C CYS A 7 6.09 -15.71 8.36
N SER A 8 5.95 -16.86 9.03
CA SER A 8 5.49 -16.92 10.43
C SER A 8 6.49 -16.34 11.44
N ARG A 9 7.76 -16.18 11.04
CA ARG A 9 8.80 -15.59 11.89
C ARG A 9 8.51 -14.10 12.15
N ARG A 10 8.25 -13.79 13.44
CA ARG A 10 7.80 -12.47 13.93
C ARG A 10 8.61 -11.26 13.42
N HIS A 11 9.93 -11.40 13.31
CA HIS A 11 10.82 -10.32 12.85
C HIS A 11 10.91 -10.23 11.32
N CYS A 12 10.62 -11.33 10.61
CA CYS A 12 10.70 -11.41 9.17
C CYS A 12 9.42 -10.93 8.51
N ARG A 13 8.27 -11.59 8.77
CA ARG A 13 6.97 -11.29 8.15
C ARG A 13 7.09 -10.89 6.68
N TRP A 14 7.89 -11.63 5.94
CA TRP A 14 8.00 -11.45 4.51
C TRP A 14 6.65 -11.84 3.91
N THR A 15 6.18 -11.08 2.93
CA THR A 15 4.94 -11.36 2.23
C THR A 15 5.22 -11.54 0.75
N GLY A 16 4.68 -12.61 0.15
CA GLY A 16 4.86 -12.92 -1.26
C GLY A 16 4.10 -14.16 -1.68
N THR A 17 4.33 -14.60 -2.91
CA THR A 17 3.70 -15.77 -3.54
C THR A 17 4.58 -17.02 -3.40
N ASP A 18 4.06 -18.20 -3.79
CA ASP A 18 4.85 -19.44 -3.76
C ASP A 18 6.10 -19.38 -4.65
N ASP A 19 6.00 -18.77 -5.83
CA ASP A 19 7.11 -18.66 -6.79
C ASP A 19 8.25 -17.77 -6.29
N GLU A 20 7.98 -16.94 -5.28
CA GLU A 20 8.97 -16.08 -4.65
C GLU A 20 9.63 -16.72 -3.41
N LYS A 21 9.23 -17.93 -3.02
CA LYS A 21 9.88 -18.69 -1.95
C LYS A 21 11.15 -19.36 -2.48
N ASN A 22 12.18 -19.43 -1.64
CA ASN A 22 13.38 -20.21 -1.95
C ASN A 22 13.13 -21.70 -1.73
N ARG A 23 13.93 -22.55 -2.37
CA ARG A 23 13.93 -24.00 -2.14
C ARG A 23 15.21 -24.39 -1.42
N THR A 24 15.08 -25.21 -0.38
CA THR A 24 16.19 -25.98 0.19
C THR A 24 15.96 -27.45 -0.07
N THR A 25 17.03 -28.20 -0.29
CA THR A 25 16.96 -29.63 -0.58
C THR A 25 17.90 -30.38 0.35
N GLU A 26 17.36 -31.37 1.05
CA GLU A 26 18.11 -32.21 1.97
C GLU A 26 18.03 -33.67 1.50
N LYS A 27 19.16 -34.36 1.58
CA LYS A 27 19.26 -35.78 1.23
C LYS A 27 19.26 -36.60 2.51
N MET A 28 18.28 -37.49 2.64
CA MET A 28 18.18 -38.43 3.76
C MET A 28 18.12 -39.85 3.20
N ASP A 29 19.18 -40.63 3.44
CA ASP A 29 19.38 -41.98 2.91
C ASP A 29 19.13 -42.12 1.40
N LYS A 30 17.88 -42.43 1.01
CA LYS A 30 17.42 -42.65 -0.38
C LYS A 30 16.31 -41.69 -0.81
N LEU A 31 16.00 -40.68 0.00
CA LEU A 31 14.94 -39.70 -0.24
C LEU A 31 15.56 -38.30 -0.37
N GLU A 32 15.05 -37.55 -1.34
CA GLU A 32 15.35 -36.13 -1.52
C GLU A 32 14.11 -35.33 -1.12
N ILE A 33 14.23 -34.49 -0.09
CA ILE A 33 13.14 -33.67 0.42
C ILE A 33 13.44 -32.22 0.05
N THR A 34 12.55 -31.63 -0.75
CA THR A 34 12.60 -30.20 -1.07
C THR A 34 11.60 -29.44 -0.23
N THR A 35 12.08 -28.44 0.52
CA THR A 35 11.26 -27.59 1.39
C THR A 35 11.27 -26.15 0.86
N LEU A 36 10.09 -25.53 0.80
CA LEU A 36 9.95 -24.11 0.50
C LEU A 36 10.29 -23.29 1.75
N VAL A 37 11.21 -22.35 1.63
CA VAL A 37 11.69 -21.49 2.72
C VAL A 37 11.60 -20.02 2.35
N CYS A 38 11.38 -19.18 3.37
CA CYS A 38 11.25 -17.75 3.24
C CYS A 38 12.56 -17.17 2.67
N PRO A 39 12.50 -16.38 1.58
CA PRO A 39 13.70 -15.88 0.90
C PRO A 39 14.51 -14.92 1.78
N LYS A 40 13.88 -14.32 2.79
CA LYS A 40 14.50 -13.33 3.66
C LYS A 40 15.15 -13.92 4.91
N CYS A 41 14.66 -15.05 5.44
CA CYS A 41 15.13 -15.57 6.73
C CYS A 41 15.22 -17.08 6.84
N GLY A 42 14.98 -17.83 5.76
CA GLY A 42 15.06 -19.30 5.73
C GLY A 42 13.99 -20.04 6.53
N CYS A 43 12.96 -19.34 7.03
CA CYS A 43 11.85 -19.99 7.75
C CYS A 43 10.94 -20.73 6.77
N ASP A 44 10.62 -21.98 7.08
CA ASP A 44 9.78 -22.91 6.30
C ASP A 44 8.29 -22.84 6.66
N SER A 45 7.92 -22.01 7.63
CA SER A 45 6.56 -21.86 8.12
C SER A 45 5.93 -20.54 7.67
N PHE A 46 4.70 -20.63 7.17
CA PHE A 46 3.96 -19.51 6.58
C PHE A 46 2.49 -19.51 7.00
N TYR A 47 1.92 -18.32 7.10
CA TYR A 47 0.47 -18.10 7.14
C TYR A 47 -0.03 -17.79 5.73
N GLU A 48 -1.06 -18.51 5.27
CA GLU A 48 -1.78 -18.12 4.06
C GLU A 48 -2.55 -16.82 4.35
N LEU A 49 -2.36 -15.81 3.51
CA LEU A 49 -3.08 -14.55 3.61
C LEU A 49 -4.39 -14.66 2.83
N PRO A 50 -5.51 -14.18 3.40
CA PRO A 50 -6.79 -14.22 2.69
C PRO A 50 -6.74 -13.34 1.45
N ASP A 51 -7.42 -13.79 0.39
CA ASP A 51 -7.63 -12.98 -0.79
C ASP A 51 -8.44 -11.71 -0.45
N PRO A 52 -8.13 -10.58 -1.11
CA PRO A 52 -8.93 -9.37 -0.96
C PRO A 52 -10.34 -9.60 -1.51
N ALA A 53 -11.33 -9.03 -0.84
CA ALA A 53 -12.69 -8.91 -1.35
C ALA A 53 -12.73 -7.85 -2.47
N PRO A 54 -13.56 -8.06 -3.51
CA PRO A 54 -13.77 -7.05 -4.57
C PRO A 54 -14.24 -5.72 -3.98
N SER A 55 -13.67 -4.60 -4.43
CA SER A 55 -14.02 -3.28 -3.93
C SER A 55 -13.67 -2.19 -4.94
N GLU A 56 -14.68 -1.61 -5.59
CA GLU A 56 -14.50 -0.54 -6.59
C GLU A 56 -13.76 0.67 -6.01
N ARG A 57 -14.00 0.99 -4.73
CA ARG A 57 -13.28 2.08 -4.05
C ARG A 57 -11.81 1.74 -3.83
N ALA A 58 -11.48 0.48 -3.53
CA ALA A 58 -10.10 0.05 -3.43
C ALA A 58 -9.40 0.09 -4.80
N ASP A 59 -10.10 -0.30 -5.86
CA ASP A 59 -9.57 -0.23 -7.23
C ASP A 59 -9.25 1.22 -7.64
N LYS A 60 -10.18 2.15 -7.41
CA LYS A 60 -9.96 3.60 -7.60
C LYS A 60 -8.79 4.12 -6.75
N ALA A 61 -8.73 3.74 -5.48
CA ALA A 61 -7.65 4.15 -4.59
C ALA A 61 -6.29 3.63 -5.08
N ASN A 62 -6.23 2.40 -5.60
CA ASN A 62 -5.04 1.79 -6.18
C ASN A 62 -4.61 2.46 -7.49
N GLU A 63 -5.56 2.84 -8.34
CA GLU A 63 -5.30 3.64 -9.54
C GLU A 63 -4.67 4.99 -9.18
N TRP A 64 -5.21 5.67 -8.16
CA TRP A 64 -4.65 6.94 -7.70
C TRP A 64 -3.27 6.78 -7.03
N LEU A 65 -3.05 5.73 -6.24
CA LEU A 65 -1.72 5.42 -5.68
C LEU A 65 -0.68 5.17 -6.78
N ARG A 66 -1.05 4.48 -7.86
CA ARG A 66 -0.18 4.32 -9.04
C ARG A 66 0.13 5.67 -9.67
N PHE A 67 -0.88 6.49 -9.88
CA PHE A 67 -0.70 7.85 -10.42
C PHE A 67 0.29 8.67 -9.58
N ILE A 68 0.16 8.66 -8.25
CA ILE A 68 1.13 9.31 -7.35
C ILE A 68 2.54 8.70 -7.49
N GLY A 69 2.64 7.39 -7.65
CA GLY A 69 3.91 6.67 -7.88
C GLY A 69 4.61 7.01 -9.19
N ASP A 70 3.87 7.53 -10.17
CA ASP A 70 4.39 7.93 -11.47
C ASP A 70 4.78 9.42 -11.53
N HIS A 71 4.43 10.21 -10.52
CA HIS A 71 4.65 11.66 -10.49
C HIS A 71 5.60 12.13 -9.40
N GLY A 72 6.18 13.32 -9.58
CA GLY A 72 7.03 14.00 -8.60
C GLY A 72 8.11 13.08 -8.01
N ARG A 73 8.05 12.87 -6.68
CA ARG A 73 9.03 12.03 -5.94
C ARG A 73 8.71 10.54 -5.96
N ARG A 74 7.73 10.12 -6.77
CA ARG A 74 7.32 8.73 -6.97
C ARG A 74 6.95 8.06 -5.65
N PHE A 75 6.16 8.76 -4.83
CA PHE A 75 5.71 8.18 -3.57
C PHE A 75 4.84 6.96 -3.83
N PHE A 76 4.91 5.95 -2.96
CA PHE A 76 4.23 4.66 -3.16
C PHE A 76 4.76 3.81 -4.31
N PHE A 77 5.94 4.11 -4.86
CA PHE A 77 6.62 3.28 -5.85
C PHE A 77 8.07 2.99 -5.44
N HIS A 78 8.51 1.75 -5.63
CA HIS A 78 9.92 1.35 -5.55
C HIS A 78 10.16 0.08 -6.36
N ASP A 79 11.20 0.10 -7.21
CA ASP A 79 11.70 -1.09 -7.93
C ASP A 79 10.61 -1.92 -8.64
N GLY A 80 9.75 -1.25 -9.41
CA GLY A 80 8.66 -1.89 -10.14
C GLY A 80 7.43 -2.26 -9.29
N HIS A 81 7.47 -2.00 -7.98
CA HIS A 81 6.37 -2.26 -7.07
C HIS A 81 5.66 -0.99 -6.64
N TYR A 82 4.35 -0.96 -6.84
CA TYR A 82 3.45 0.07 -6.31
C TYR A 82 2.83 -0.39 -5.00
N ALA A 83 2.53 0.55 -4.12
CA ALA A 83 1.74 0.26 -2.93
C ALA A 83 0.29 -0.03 -3.35
N THR A 84 -0.37 -0.90 -2.61
CA THR A 84 -1.78 -1.20 -2.84
C THR A 84 -2.58 -1.20 -1.55
N LEU A 85 -3.88 -1.02 -1.69
CA LEU A 85 -4.89 -1.12 -0.66
C LEU A 85 -5.81 -2.29 -0.99
N GLU A 86 -6.12 -3.05 0.04
CA GLU A 86 -6.92 -4.27 -0.06
C GLU A 86 -8.01 -4.23 0.99
N GLN A 87 -9.24 -4.51 0.58
CA GLN A 87 -10.33 -4.76 1.51
C GLN A 87 -10.43 -6.27 1.75
N ASP A 88 -10.57 -6.71 3.01
CA ASP A 88 -10.91 -8.10 3.31
C ASP A 88 -12.42 -8.32 3.36
N ALA A 89 -12.85 -9.58 3.44
CA ALA A 89 -14.27 -9.95 3.50
C ALA A 89 -15.03 -9.37 4.71
N ARG A 90 -14.31 -8.86 5.73
CA ARG A 90 -14.90 -8.20 6.91
C ARG A 90 -14.94 -6.67 6.74
N GLY A 91 -14.61 -6.15 5.55
CA GLY A 91 -14.53 -4.72 5.28
C GLY A 91 -13.34 -4.03 5.93
N ARG A 92 -12.35 -4.77 6.46
CA ARG A 92 -11.10 -4.17 6.97
C ARG A 92 -10.18 -3.89 5.79
N VAL A 93 -9.35 -2.87 5.95
CA VAL A 93 -8.47 -2.40 4.89
C VAL A 93 -7.04 -2.69 5.32
N TRP A 94 -6.27 -3.18 4.37
CA TRP A 94 -4.87 -3.54 4.51
C TRP A 94 -4.07 -2.76 3.48
N PHE A 95 -2.89 -2.30 3.87
CA PHE A 95 -1.97 -1.60 2.99
C PHE A 95 -0.79 -2.54 2.66
N VAL A 96 -0.52 -2.75 1.39
CA VAL A 96 0.67 -3.47 0.94
C VAL A 96 1.74 -2.43 0.64
N ASP A 97 2.81 -2.45 1.44
CA ASP A 97 3.88 -1.47 1.36
C ASP A 97 4.75 -1.68 0.12
N TYR A 98 4.96 -0.64 -0.68
CA TYR A 98 5.68 -0.70 -1.95
C TYR A 98 7.16 -1.14 -1.83
N TYR A 99 7.81 -0.85 -0.70
CA TYR A 99 9.22 -1.19 -0.49
C TYR A 99 9.38 -2.57 0.16
N SER A 100 8.72 -2.78 1.29
CA SER A 100 8.86 -4.01 2.07
C SER A 100 7.95 -5.15 1.58
N ARG A 101 6.98 -4.84 0.72
CA ARG A 101 5.92 -5.72 0.20
C ARG A 101 5.03 -6.34 1.28
N ARG A 102 5.15 -5.86 2.52
CA ARG A 102 4.39 -6.35 3.68
C ARG A 102 2.95 -5.92 3.61
N ARG A 103 2.05 -6.83 3.96
CA ARG A 103 0.63 -6.54 4.18
C ARG A 103 0.41 -6.01 5.60
N ILE A 104 -0.04 -4.76 5.70
CA ILE A 104 -0.08 -3.98 6.93
C ILE A 104 -1.53 -3.67 7.30
N TYR A 105 -1.88 -3.94 8.55
CA TYR A 105 -3.19 -3.61 9.09
C TYR A 105 -3.30 -2.12 9.40
N THR A 106 -4.26 -1.41 8.79
CA THR A 106 -4.35 0.06 8.86
C THR A 106 -5.28 0.61 9.95
N HIS A 107 -5.91 -0.27 10.74
CA HIS A 107 -6.91 0.13 11.74
C HIS A 107 -6.37 0.18 13.17
N THR A 108 -5.06 0.07 13.34
CA THR A 108 -4.43 0.32 14.62
C THR A 108 -3.88 1.74 14.66
N GLU A 109 -4.10 2.42 15.78
CA GLU A 109 -3.50 3.74 16.04
C GLU A 109 -2.00 3.64 16.32
N ARG A 110 -1.55 2.45 16.75
CA ARG A 110 -0.14 2.14 17.03
C ARG A 110 0.71 2.21 15.75
N LYS A 111 2.02 2.16 15.93
CA LYS A 111 2.98 2.10 14.82
C LYS A 111 2.67 0.92 13.89
N TRP A 112 2.52 1.22 12.60
CA TRP A 112 2.35 0.23 11.56
C TRP A 112 3.69 -0.48 11.29
N ARG A 113 3.83 -1.70 11.80
CA ARG A 113 5.06 -2.48 11.64
C ARG A 113 5.26 -2.86 10.18
N GLY A 114 6.37 -2.43 9.59
CA GLY A 114 6.69 -2.67 8.18
C GLY A 114 6.33 -1.51 7.26
N PHE A 115 5.70 -0.44 7.76
CA PHE A 115 5.44 0.74 6.97
C PHE A 115 6.75 1.49 6.72
N THR A 116 7.09 1.71 5.45
CA THR A 116 8.40 2.28 5.05
C THR A 116 8.41 3.80 5.07
N SER A 117 7.25 4.42 4.90
CA SER A 117 7.11 5.86 4.70
C SER A 117 6.97 6.68 6.00
N GLY A 118 7.03 8.02 5.86
CA GLY A 118 6.82 8.97 6.96
C GLY A 118 5.34 9.22 7.31
N GLY A 119 5.11 10.02 8.36
CA GLY A 119 3.76 10.30 8.90
C GLY A 119 2.80 10.94 7.90
N THR A 120 3.29 11.80 6.99
CA THR A 120 2.46 12.41 5.94
C THR A 120 1.82 11.35 5.02
N LEU A 121 2.62 10.41 4.52
CA LEU A 121 2.13 9.34 3.65
C LEU A 121 1.29 8.32 4.42
N ARG A 122 1.55 8.14 5.73
CA ARG A 122 0.63 7.38 6.58
C ARG A 122 -0.76 8.04 6.60
N GLY A 123 -0.83 9.36 6.75
CA GLY A 123 -2.08 10.11 6.70
C GLY A 123 -2.84 9.92 5.39
N VAL A 124 -2.14 9.88 4.25
CA VAL A 124 -2.74 9.56 2.94
C VAL A 124 -3.40 8.18 2.97
N VAL A 125 -2.70 7.17 3.47
CA VAL A 125 -3.22 5.80 3.57
C VAL A 125 -4.40 5.70 4.53
N GLU A 126 -4.40 6.48 5.62
CA GLU A 126 -5.52 6.55 6.57
C GLU A 126 -6.77 7.17 5.95
N VAL A 127 -6.64 8.27 5.19
CA VAL A 127 -7.79 8.85 4.47
C VAL A 127 -8.28 7.91 3.37
N LEU A 128 -7.39 7.25 2.64
CA LEU A 128 -7.80 6.24 1.64
C LEU A 128 -8.49 5.03 2.28
N ARG A 129 -8.05 4.58 3.46
CA ARG A 129 -8.77 3.57 4.24
C ARG A 129 -10.20 4.04 4.52
N ASP A 130 -10.37 5.29 4.94
CA ASP A 130 -11.69 5.83 5.29
C ASP A 130 -12.56 6.06 4.05
N TYR A 131 -11.95 6.42 2.91
CA TYR A 131 -12.60 6.42 1.60
C TYR A 131 -13.14 5.04 1.21
N ILE A 132 -12.32 4.00 1.31
CA ILE A 132 -12.71 2.62 0.95
C ILE A 132 -13.85 2.12 1.84
N ARG A 133 -13.84 2.48 3.13
CA ARG A 133 -14.82 2.00 4.10
C ARG A 133 -16.12 2.80 4.15
N LEU A 134 -15.99 4.11 4.13
CA LEU A 134 -17.06 5.05 4.47
C LEU A 134 -17.42 5.97 3.30
N GLY A 135 -16.60 5.98 2.24
CA GLY A 135 -16.74 6.92 1.14
C GLY A 135 -16.25 8.32 1.45
N HIS A 136 -15.55 8.53 2.57
CA HIS A 136 -14.99 9.83 2.93
C HIS A 136 -13.90 10.24 1.95
N GLN A 137 -14.11 11.34 1.26
CA GLN A 137 -13.16 11.87 0.28
C GLN A 137 -12.13 12.78 0.95
N PHE A 138 -10.99 12.97 0.30
CA PHE A 138 -10.04 14.01 0.66
C PHE A 138 -10.68 15.39 0.46
N ASN A 139 -10.44 16.28 1.43
CA ASN A 139 -10.67 17.70 1.23
C ASN A 139 -9.63 18.25 0.22
N PRO A 140 -10.04 19.05 -0.78
CA PRO A 140 -9.12 19.68 -1.73
C PRO A 140 -7.94 20.43 -1.09
N GLY A 141 -8.18 21.08 0.04
CA GLY A 141 -7.16 21.85 0.78
C GLY A 141 -6.01 20.99 1.33
N TYR A 142 -6.19 19.67 1.41
CA TYR A 142 -5.12 18.75 1.81
C TYR A 142 -3.89 18.82 0.88
N PHE A 143 -4.10 19.16 -0.40
CA PHE A 143 -3.07 19.24 -1.43
C PHE A 143 -2.54 20.66 -1.66
N THR A 144 -2.98 21.64 -0.88
CA THR A 144 -2.56 23.05 -1.03
C THR A 144 -1.61 23.50 0.08
N HIS A 145 -1.29 22.64 1.04
CA HIS A 145 -0.46 23.02 2.18
C HIS A 145 1.01 23.25 1.77
N THR A 146 1.51 24.45 2.07
CA THR A 146 2.90 24.84 1.87
C THR A 146 3.68 24.90 3.18
N ARG A 147 5.00 24.72 3.11
CA ARG A 147 5.89 24.96 4.25
C ARG A 147 6.03 26.46 4.51
N LEU A 148 6.38 26.83 5.74
CA LEU A 148 6.75 28.21 6.09
C LEU A 148 7.93 28.73 5.25
N SER A 149 8.84 27.83 4.85
CA SER A 149 9.99 28.10 3.97
C SER A 149 9.63 28.21 2.49
N GLY A 150 8.35 28.13 2.13
CA GLY A 150 7.89 27.97 0.74
C GLY A 150 7.93 26.52 0.26
N GLY A 151 7.15 26.24 -0.79
CA GLY A 151 7.02 24.93 -1.44
C GLY A 151 6.00 23.99 -0.77
N HIS A 152 5.44 23.07 -1.54
CA HIS A 152 4.43 22.11 -1.05
C HIS A 152 5.02 21.15 0.00
N ILE A 153 4.24 20.73 1.00
CA ILE A 153 4.74 19.87 2.11
C ILE A 153 5.37 18.57 1.59
N TRP A 154 4.84 18.03 0.50
CA TRP A 154 5.32 16.78 -0.13
C TRP A 154 6.61 16.97 -0.93
N GLY A 155 7.01 18.22 -1.17
CA GLY A 155 8.15 18.59 -2.02
C GLY A 155 7.88 18.39 -3.50
N TYR A 156 6.61 18.47 -3.91
CA TYR A 156 6.17 18.34 -5.30
C TYR A 156 6.05 19.73 -5.91
N SER A 157 6.14 19.80 -7.24
CA SER A 157 5.84 21.01 -7.98
C SER A 157 4.34 21.33 -7.89
N THR A 158 3.96 22.59 -8.16
CA THR A 158 2.54 22.97 -8.25
C THR A 158 1.82 22.19 -9.34
N GLU A 159 2.50 21.91 -10.46
CA GLU A 159 1.97 21.13 -11.57
C GLU A 159 1.66 19.69 -11.16
N ASP A 160 2.63 18.98 -10.55
CA ASP A 160 2.43 17.61 -10.08
C ASP A 160 1.30 17.53 -9.04
N MET A 161 1.24 18.49 -8.10
CA MET A 161 0.19 18.51 -7.09
C MET A 161 -1.19 18.78 -7.69
N THR A 162 -1.25 19.62 -8.72
CA THR A 162 -2.49 19.90 -9.46
C THR A 162 -2.95 18.65 -10.20
N ALA A 163 -2.06 17.99 -10.93
CA ALA A 163 -2.36 16.74 -11.63
C ALA A 163 -2.86 15.64 -10.68
N ILE A 164 -2.18 15.44 -9.55
CA ILE A 164 -2.57 14.44 -8.53
C ILE A 164 -3.94 14.75 -7.94
N ARG A 165 -4.21 16.02 -7.64
CA ARG A 165 -5.51 16.45 -7.11
C ARG A 165 -6.62 16.21 -8.14
N ASP A 166 -6.40 16.64 -9.38
CA ASP A 166 -7.40 16.57 -10.45
C ASP A 166 -7.71 15.11 -10.83
N GLU A 167 -6.70 14.26 -10.83
CA GLU A 167 -6.88 12.81 -10.96
C GLU A 167 -7.68 12.24 -9.79
N GLY A 168 -7.39 12.68 -8.56
CA GLY A 168 -8.15 12.31 -7.39
C GLY A 168 -9.62 12.75 -7.46
N VAL A 169 -9.90 13.92 -8.06
CA VAL A 169 -11.26 14.39 -8.33
C VAL A 169 -11.94 13.53 -9.40
N ARG A 170 -11.24 13.19 -10.49
CA ARG A 170 -11.75 12.32 -11.56
C ARG A 170 -12.16 10.94 -11.02
N LEU A 171 -11.35 10.38 -10.12
CA LEU A 171 -11.60 9.09 -9.48
C LEU A 171 -12.60 9.14 -8.32
N GLY A 172 -13.06 10.34 -7.93
CA GLY A 172 -13.97 10.52 -6.81
C GLY A 172 -13.34 10.26 -5.44
N ILE A 173 -12.01 10.36 -5.34
CA ILE A 173 -11.23 10.25 -4.09
C ILE A 173 -11.11 11.60 -3.40
N VAL A 174 -11.06 12.69 -4.18
CA VAL A 174 -11.00 14.07 -3.70
C VAL A 174 -12.35 14.73 -3.99
N THR A 175 -12.89 15.46 -3.02
CA THR A 175 -14.13 16.21 -3.24
C THR A 175 -13.92 17.23 -4.36
N LYS A 176 -14.90 17.43 -5.24
CA LYS A 176 -14.83 18.53 -6.21
C LYS A 176 -14.76 19.86 -5.45
N PRO A 177 -13.86 20.78 -5.80
CA PRO A 177 -13.95 22.14 -5.30
C PRO A 177 -15.34 22.69 -5.62
N GLN A 178 -16.02 23.27 -4.64
CA GLN A 178 -17.20 24.07 -4.94
C GLN A 178 -16.72 25.23 -5.81
N GLU A 179 -17.22 25.34 -7.05
CA GLU A 179 -17.10 26.56 -7.81
C GLU A 179 -17.68 27.67 -6.93
N ALA A 180 -16.84 28.64 -6.54
CA ALA A 180 -17.32 29.81 -5.84
C ALA A 180 -18.41 30.41 -6.71
N ALA A 181 -19.65 30.44 -6.20
CA ALA A 181 -20.73 31.17 -6.83
C ALA A 181 -20.24 32.61 -7.00
N ALA A 182 -20.08 33.02 -8.26
CA ALA A 182 -19.71 34.37 -8.65
C ALA A 182 -20.81 35.36 -8.31
#